data_AF-A0A9J7M0J3-F1
#
_entry.id   AF-A0A9J7M0J3-F1
#
_cell.length_a   1.000
_cell.length_b   1.000
_cell.length_c   1.000
_cell.angle_alpha   90.00
_cell.angle_beta   90.00
_cell.angle_gamma   90.00
#
_symmetry.space_group_name_H-M   'P 1'
#
loop_
_entity.id
_entity.type
_entity.pdbx_description
1 polymer ?
#
loop_
_entity_poly.entity_id
_entity_poly.type
_entity_poly.pdbx_seq_one_letter_code
_entity_poly.pdbx_strand_id
1 'polypeptide(L)'
;MSYNQASAPPPSYNQATGQPPPAQGMPMPTPQMPQAGGYPAGAPPPQAGGYPAGAPPPMAGGYPGAAPPQQQSVFRLSYVDFMPSQIAGTGSTGLLSFSYPQFERFDVLVTRANQWIQQNPTMEVKTCESLEVKYEYHLGGSGAVVNPDQSLFYDHGKGRNCYVRGLRLWFGQKMNPSAPPQQIRYINYVPGCIQAPSLFGYPQFESFGETVNRINMMMRQNPLPGKILTVETQDVKVRGAWSTTTIDPDKSFWSEDANYRKLFLFIIRVFYVEGPPAYEEIGSGDFVPGCVHMPSGIFDWPQFEPYSQVAARACAWANGSLQGCRLANAQTLHIKISRKGWSGQMAIDSQKSSFVDSGNMTTMYVRIMRLIFLKPLQGSVAPPRPIQLSVKTFVPAQISQGGMLSFPQFETVGQTMQRALAWLNAAGASVIFAETVPIKIMSSWSNRPPAAYAEESMAYDSANHGEIYLYILRIYLDGMYQEPPPQMLPPMPQVAPSKGADCTIQ
;
A
#
# COMPACT_ATOMS: atom_id res chain seq x y z
N MET A 1 51.65 5.02 22.12
CA MET A 1 51.76 3.68 22.73
C MET A 1 50.59 2.86 22.21
N SER A 2 50.87 1.93 21.29
CA SER A 2 49.88 1.07 20.65
C SER A 2 49.62 -0.16 21.53
N TYR A 3 48.36 -0.55 21.68
CA TYR A 3 47.99 -1.93 22.00
C TYR A 3 46.84 -2.36 21.08
N ASN A 4 47.22 -3.08 20.03
CA ASN A 4 46.39 -4.06 19.35
C ASN A 4 46.25 -5.28 20.27
N GLN A 5 45.04 -5.83 20.41
CA GLN A 5 44.88 -7.26 20.60
C GLN A 5 43.52 -7.70 20.06
N ALA A 6 43.60 -8.45 18.96
CA ALA A 6 42.52 -9.19 18.36
C ALA A 6 42.13 -10.37 19.27
N SER A 7 40.83 -10.61 19.43
CA SER A 7 40.31 -11.81 20.09
C SER A 7 39.73 -12.74 19.03
N ALA A 8 40.28 -13.96 19.00
CA ALA A 8 39.88 -15.06 18.12
C ALA A 8 38.47 -15.60 18.46
N PRO A 9 37.75 -16.21 17.49
CA PRO A 9 36.45 -16.82 17.75
C PRO A 9 36.58 -18.20 18.45
N PRO A 10 35.62 -18.58 19.30
CA PRO A 10 35.57 -19.91 19.91
C PRO A 10 35.07 -20.99 18.91
N PRO A 11 35.34 -22.28 19.19
CA PRO A 11 35.38 -23.35 18.19
C PRO A 11 34.02 -23.92 17.79
N SER A 12 34.01 -24.43 16.55
CA SER A 12 32.99 -25.25 15.90
C SER A 12 32.71 -26.56 16.63
N TYR A 13 31.44 -26.85 16.91
CA TYR A 13 30.96 -28.20 17.24
C TYR A 13 30.38 -28.88 15.99
N ASN A 14 30.90 -30.06 15.70
CA ASN A 14 30.49 -30.94 14.61
C ASN A 14 29.26 -31.79 15.00
N GLN A 15 28.37 -31.91 14.00
CA GLN A 15 27.62 -33.10 13.59
C GLN A 15 26.81 -33.89 14.64
N ALA A 16 25.47 -33.81 14.50
CA ALA A 16 24.58 -34.93 14.71
C ALA A 16 23.76 -35.17 13.42
N THR A 17 23.96 -36.34 12.88
CA THR A 17 23.40 -36.92 11.65
C THR A 17 21.93 -37.25 11.80
N GLY A 18 21.10 -36.83 10.83
CA GLY A 18 19.72 -37.29 10.68
C GLY A 18 19.26 -37.09 9.25
N GLN A 19 19.55 -38.06 8.38
CA GLN A 19 18.98 -38.12 7.03
C GLN A 19 17.47 -38.36 7.11
N PRO A 20 16.62 -37.61 6.38
CA PRO A 20 15.25 -38.02 6.10
C PRO A 20 15.22 -39.07 4.97
N PRO A 21 14.34 -40.07 5.03
CA PRO A 21 14.23 -41.14 4.04
C PRO A 21 13.71 -40.66 2.66
N PRO A 22 14.01 -41.39 1.57
CA PRO A 22 13.73 -40.98 0.20
C PRO A 22 12.24 -41.04 -0.18
N ALA A 23 11.86 -40.11 -1.05
CA ALA A 23 10.54 -40.01 -1.66
C ALA A 23 10.21 -41.25 -2.51
N GLN A 24 9.09 -41.91 -2.17
CA GLN A 24 8.47 -42.91 -3.03
C GLN A 24 7.67 -42.20 -4.12
N GLY A 25 8.05 -42.46 -5.37
CA GLY A 25 7.38 -41.92 -6.55
C GLY A 25 5.99 -42.51 -6.75
N MET A 26 5.07 -41.66 -7.21
CA MET A 26 3.87 -42.09 -7.90
C MET A 26 3.86 -41.50 -9.31
N PRO A 27 3.47 -42.30 -10.33
CA PRO A 27 3.65 -41.96 -11.74
C PRO A 27 2.67 -40.90 -12.22
N MET A 28 3.19 -39.99 -13.06
CA MET A 28 2.44 -39.01 -13.83
C MET A 28 1.57 -39.72 -14.90
N PRO A 29 0.29 -39.34 -15.06
CA PRO A 29 -0.50 -39.78 -16.20
C PRO A 29 -0.11 -39.00 -17.47
N THR A 30 0.22 -39.75 -18.52
CA THR A 30 0.53 -39.30 -19.87
C THR A 30 -0.69 -38.64 -20.53
N PRO A 31 -0.55 -37.46 -21.18
CA PRO A 31 -1.64 -36.88 -21.96
C PRO A 31 -1.85 -37.66 -23.27
N GLN A 32 -3.04 -38.22 -23.46
CA GLN A 32 -3.50 -38.75 -24.75
C GLN A 32 -3.90 -37.59 -25.67
N MET A 33 -3.26 -37.49 -26.83
CA MET A 33 -3.69 -36.64 -27.95
C MET A 33 -4.87 -37.29 -28.67
N PRO A 34 -5.96 -36.54 -28.96
CA PRO A 34 -6.87 -36.91 -30.03
C PRO A 34 -6.43 -36.31 -31.37
N GLN A 35 -6.52 -37.17 -32.37
CA GLN A 35 -6.15 -37.04 -33.77
C GLN A 35 -6.77 -35.86 -34.51
N ALA A 36 -6.05 -35.43 -35.54
CA ALA A 36 -6.51 -34.53 -36.58
C ALA A 36 -7.62 -35.17 -37.46
N GLY A 37 -8.69 -34.42 -37.67
CA GLY A 37 -9.62 -34.52 -38.79
C GLY A 37 -10.09 -33.08 -39.04
N GLY A 38 -10.10 -32.49 -40.23
CA GLY A 38 -10.51 -33.01 -41.52
C GLY A 38 -11.39 -31.91 -42.11
N TYR A 39 -10.84 -31.09 -43.02
CA TYR A 39 -11.59 -30.07 -43.75
C TYR A 39 -12.52 -30.72 -44.78
N PRO A 40 -13.68 -30.09 -45.08
CA PRO A 40 -14.20 -30.10 -46.43
C PRO A 40 -14.22 -28.69 -47.02
N ALA A 41 -13.72 -28.62 -48.25
CA ALA A 41 -13.75 -27.47 -49.13
C ALA A 41 -15.14 -27.28 -49.76
N GLY A 42 -15.46 -26.03 -50.14
CA GLY A 42 -16.39 -25.76 -51.23
C GLY A 42 -17.41 -24.65 -50.97
N ALA A 43 -17.10 -23.42 -51.38
CA ALA A 43 -18.05 -22.51 -52.03
C ALA A 43 -17.31 -21.31 -52.70
N PRO A 44 -17.63 -20.96 -53.96
CA PRO A 44 -16.90 -19.97 -54.78
C PRO A 44 -17.29 -18.49 -54.50
N PRO A 45 -16.46 -17.52 -54.94
CA PRO A 45 -16.66 -16.10 -54.64
C PRO A 45 -17.70 -15.44 -55.58
N PRO A 46 -18.50 -14.47 -55.11
CA PRO A 46 -19.33 -13.67 -55.99
C PRO A 46 -18.51 -12.61 -56.75
N GLN A 47 -18.91 -12.45 -58.00
CA GLN A 47 -18.33 -11.64 -59.07
C GLN A 47 -18.41 -10.13 -58.85
N ALA A 48 -17.45 -9.45 -59.47
CA ALA A 48 -17.42 -8.03 -59.74
C ALA A 48 -18.63 -7.56 -60.59
N GLY A 49 -19.18 -6.40 -60.23
CA GLY A 49 -20.25 -5.75 -60.98
C GLY A 49 -20.14 -4.23 -60.92
N GLY A 50 -19.84 -3.64 -62.08
CA GLY A 50 -20.44 -2.41 -62.63
C GLY A 50 -20.34 -1.08 -61.87
N TYR A 51 -19.48 -0.18 -62.35
CA TYR A 51 -19.69 1.27 -62.22
C TYR A 51 -20.77 1.74 -63.21
N PRO A 52 -21.57 2.75 -62.86
CA PRO A 52 -22.00 3.77 -63.81
C PRO A 52 -21.35 5.12 -63.52
N ALA A 53 -20.96 5.81 -64.58
CA ALA A 53 -20.42 7.16 -64.57
C ALA A 53 -21.53 8.22 -64.44
N GLY A 54 -21.21 9.33 -63.75
CA GLY A 54 -21.64 10.67 -64.17
C GLY A 54 -22.69 11.39 -63.30
N ALA A 55 -22.22 12.26 -62.40
CA ALA A 55 -22.82 13.57 -62.14
C ALA A 55 -21.74 14.57 -61.65
N PRO A 56 -21.65 15.80 -62.19
CA PRO A 56 -20.68 16.82 -61.77
C PRO A 56 -21.07 17.48 -60.43
N PRO A 57 -20.14 18.15 -59.73
CA PRO A 57 -20.28 18.47 -58.31
C PRO A 57 -21.16 19.70 -58.05
N PRO A 58 -21.93 19.76 -56.95
CA PRO A 58 -22.43 21.01 -56.42
C PRO A 58 -21.30 21.77 -55.71
N MET A 59 -21.31 23.08 -55.92
CA MET A 59 -20.32 24.05 -55.45
C MET A 59 -20.17 24.10 -53.92
N ALA A 60 -18.99 24.55 -53.53
CA ALA A 60 -18.54 24.79 -52.16
C ALA A 60 -19.59 25.47 -51.27
N GLY A 61 -19.99 24.77 -50.20
CA GLY A 61 -20.68 25.31 -49.03
C GLY A 61 -19.97 24.80 -47.78
N GLY A 62 -19.57 25.71 -46.90
CA GLY A 62 -18.60 25.49 -45.82
C GLY A 62 -18.86 24.26 -44.95
N TYR A 63 -17.81 23.47 -44.75
CA TYR A 63 -17.77 22.48 -43.68
C TYR A 63 -17.86 23.20 -42.33
N PRO A 64 -18.80 22.85 -41.44
CA PRO A 64 -18.61 23.10 -40.02
C PRO A 64 -17.31 22.38 -39.63
N GLY A 65 -16.39 23.10 -38.99
CA GLY A 65 -15.13 22.53 -38.53
C GLY A 65 -15.39 21.21 -37.83
N ALA A 66 -14.69 20.16 -38.27
CA ALA A 66 -14.70 18.88 -37.58
C ALA A 66 -14.43 19.16 -36.11
N ALA A 67 -15.38 18.78 -35.24
CA ALA A 67 -15.15 18.77 -33.82
C ALA A 67 -13.82 18.04 -33.57
N PRO A 68 -12.93 18.57 -32.71
CA PRO A 68 -11.70 17.86 -32.38
C PRO A 68 -12.08 16.43 -32.01
N PRO A 69 -11.32 15.41 -32.46
CA PRO A 69 -11.63 14.04 -32.14
C PRO A 69 -11.83 13.97 -30.64
N GLN A 70 -13.02 13.54 -30.21
CA GLN A 70 -13.31 13.28 -28.81
C GLN A 70 -12.21 12.33 -28.35
N GLN A 71 -11.26 12.87 -27.59
CA GLN A 71 -10.23 12.09 -26.93
C GLN A 71 -11.00 11.10 -26.08
N GLN A 72 -11.11 9.85 -26.54
CA GLN A 72 -11.66 8.77 -25.74
C GLN A 72 -10.90 8.83 -24.41
N SER A 73 -11.62 9.14 -23.33
CA SER A 73 -11.01 9.29 -22.02
C SER A 73 -10.39 7.94 -21.67
N VAL A 74 -9.08 7.83 -21.84
CA VAL A 74 -8.35 6.62 -21.50
C VAL A 74 -8.52 6.42 -20.00
N PHE A 75 -9.05 5.27 -19.60
CA PHE A 75 -9.19 4.93 -18.19
C PHE A 75 -7.80 4.64 -17.62
N ARG A 76 -7.24 5.62 -16.89
CA ARG A 76 -5.84 5.59 -16.44
C ARG A 76 -5.63 4.83 -15.13
N LEU A 77 -6.52 5.03 -14.16
CA LEU A 77 -6.41 4.43 -12.84
C LEU A 77 -7.77 4.43 -12.11
N SER A 78 -8.04 3.36 -11.37
CA SER A 78 -9.01 3.34 -10.27
C SER A 78 -8.56 2.29 -9.25
N TYR A 79 -9.38 2.08 -8.23
CA TYR A 79 -9.21 1.00 -7.28
C TYR A 79 -10.49 0.18 -7.09
N VAL A 80 -10.32 -1.03 -6.56
CA VAL A 80 -11.40 -1.89 -6.05
C VAL A 80 -10.95 -2.52 -4.73
N ASP A 81 -11.87 -2.58 -3.77
CA ASP A 81 -11.62 -3.06 -2.41
C ASP A 81 -12.29 -4.40 -2.15
N PHE A 82 -11.56 -5.30 -1.50
CA PHE A 82 -12.03 -6.58 -1.02
C PHE A 82 -11.88 -6.61 0.50
N MET A 83 -12.98 -6.40 1.21
CA MET A 83 -13.02 -6.46 2.67
C MET A 83 -13.42 -7.86 3.15
N PRO A 84 -12.85 -8.34 4.27
CA PRO A 84 -13.27 -9.61 4.84
C PRO A 84 -14.65 -9.47 5.48
N SER A 85 -15.48 -10.49 5.29
CA SER A 85 -16.77 -10.63 5.94
C SER A 85 -16.56 -11.16 7.35
N GLN A 86 -17.49 -10.82 8.24
CA GLN A 86 -17.53 -11.39 9.57
C GLN A 86 -18.10 -12.83 9.50
N ILE A 87 -17.33 -13.81 9.96
CA ILE A 87 -17.70 -15.24 9.97
C ILE A 87 -18.51 -15.58 11.23
N ALA A 88 -18.17 -14.97 12.37
CA ALA A 88 -18.84 -15.22 13.64
C ALA A 88 -19.15 -13.92 14.39
N GLY A 89 -20.38 -13.83 14.89
CA GLY A 89 -20.90 -12.74 15.72
C GLY A 89 -20.23 -12.64 17.08
N THR A 90 -20.28 -11.46 17.69
CA THR A 90 -20.12 -11.29 19.14
C THR A 90 -21.31 -11.96 19.83
N GLY A 91 -21.28 -13.30 19.98
CA GLY A 91 -22.28 -14.02 20.74
C GLY A 91 -22.14 -13.69 22.21
N SER A 92 -23.08 -12.92 22.78
CA SER A 92 -23.31 -12.84 24.21
C SER A 92 -24.60 -13.58 24.55
N THR A 93 -24.48 -14.73 25.20
CA THR A 93 -25.55 -15.27 26.07
C THR A 93 -25.02 -15.57 27.47
N GLY A 94 -24.05 -14.79 27.95
CA GLY A 94 -23.54 -14.91 29.31
C GLY A 94 -22.75 -13.68 29.75
N LEU A 95 -22.99 -13.25 31.00
CA LEU A 95 -22.42 -12.08 31.68
C LEU A 95 -20.87 -12.02 31.76
N LEU A 96 -20.15 -13.00 31.20
CA LEU A 96 -18.70 -13.17 31.36
C LEU A 96 -17.93 -13.54 30.06
N SER A 97 -18.57 -13.57 28.89
CA SER A 97 -17.90 -13.96 27.63
C SER A 97 -17.75 -12.78 26.67
N PHE A 98 -16.54 -12.22 26.57
CA PHE A 98 -16.17 -11.27 25.52
C PHE A 98 -15.70 -12.05 24.28
N SER A 99 -16.62 -12.48 23.43
CA SER A 99 -16.26 -13.05 22.12
C SER A 99 -15.82 -11.93 21.17
N TYR A 100 -14.63 -12.06 20.58
CA TYR A 100 -14.18 -11.16 19.52
C TYR A 100 -14.85 -11.56 18.20
N PRO A 101 -15.23 -10.60 17.34
CA PRO A 101 -15.71 -10.96 16.01
C PRO A 101 -14.60 -11.68 15.26
N GLN A 102 -14.98 -12.72 14.53
CA GLN A 102 -14.06 -13.44 13.65
C GLN A 102 -14.32 -13.02 12.22
N PHE A 103 -13.25 -12.78 11.47
CA PHE A 103 -13.30 -12.33 10.09
C PHE A 103 -12.62 -13.33 9.18
N GLU A 104 -13.04 -13.34 7.91
CA GLU A 104 -12.37 -14.08 6.85
C GLU A 104 -10.90 -13.71 6.76
N ARG A 105 -10.04 -14.70 6.53
CA ARG A 105 -8.60 -14.51 6.39
C ARG A 105 -8.25 -13.81 5.07
N PHE A 106 -7.03 -13.27 5.00
CA PHE A 106 -6.58 -12.47 3.86
C PHE A 106 -6.57 -13.24 2.52
N ASP A 107 -6.31 -14.55 2.54
CA ASP A 107 -6.30 -15.41 1.35
C ASP A 107 -7.68 -15.49 0.65
N VAL A 108 -8.76 -15.38 1.42
CA VAL A 108 -10.13 -15.31 0.88
C VAL A 108 -10.32 -14.04 0.04
N LEU A 109 -9.67 -12.94 0.43
CA LEU A 109 -9.71 -11.66 -0.31
C LEU A 109 -9.01 -11.77 -1.66
N VAL A 110 -7.86 -12.45 -1.70
CA VAL A 110 -7.12 -12.69 -2.95
C VAL A 110 -7.92 -13.61 -3.89
N THR A 111 -8.66 -14.57 -3.34
CA THR A 111 -9.57 -15.41 -4.16
C THR A 111 -10.68 -14.58 -4.80
N ARG A 112 -11.33 -13.70 -4.03
CA ARG A 112 -12.35 -12.77 -4.56
C ARG A 112 -11.79 -11.76 -5.55
N ALA A 113 -10.60 -11.24 -5.29
CA ALA A 113 -9.87 -10.37 -6.20
C ALA A 113 -9.66 -11.04 -7.57
N ASN A 114 -9.22 -12.30 -7.59
CA ASN A 114 -9.06 -13.03 -8.84
C ASN A 114 -10.39 -13.25 -9.58
N GLN A 115 -11.47 -13.57 -8.87
CA GLN A 115 -12.79 -13.68 -9.49
C GLN A 115 -13.22 -12.37 -10.16
N TRP A 116 -12.99 -11.24 -9.49
CA TRP A 116 -13.26 -9.91 -10.06
C TRP A 116 -12.39 -9.64 -11.30
N ILE A 117 -11.10 -9.98 -11.28
CA ILE A 117 -10.21 -9.80 -12.45
C ILE A 117 -10.70 -10.63 -13.64
N GLN A 118 -11.16 -11.86 -13.41
CA GLN A 118 -11.73 -12.71 -14.47
C GLN A 118 -13.00 -12.10 -15.08
N GLN A 119 -13.83 -11.44 -14.26
CA GLN A 119 -15.03 -10.73 -14.71
C GLN A 119 -14.73 -9.40 -15.41
N ASN A 120 -13.52 -8.86 -15.25
CA ASN A 120 -13.08 -7.59 -15.82
C ASN A 120 -11.83 -7.77 -16.71
N PRO A 121 -11.93 -8.57 -17.80
CA PRO A 121 -10.76 -9.04 -18.56
C PRO A 121 -10.00 -7.93 -19.29
N THR A 122 -10.58 -6.74 -19.46
CA THR A 122 -9.92 -5.58 -20.08
C THR A 122 -9.05 -4.78 -19.10
N MET A 123 -9.08 -5.12 -17.81
CA MET A 123 -8.36 -4.40 -16.76
C MET A 123 -7.04 -5.07 -16.40
N GLU A 124 -6.05 -4.26 -16.04
CA GLU A 124 -4.72 -4.66 -15.57
C GLU A 124 -4.49 -4.09 -14.17
N VAL A 125 -4.18 -4.96 -13.21
CA VAL A 125 -3.71 -4.58 -11.88
C VAL A 125 -2.29 -4.04 -12.00
N LYS A 126 -2.11 -2.81 -11.50
CA LYS A 126 -0.82 -2.12 -11.39
C LYS A 126 -0.14 -2.40 -10.06
N THR A 127 -0.91 -2.48 -8.98
CA THR A 127 -0.37 -2.62 -7.60
C THR A 127 -1.43 -3.21 -6.69
N CYS A 128 -0.98 -3.95 -5.68
CA CYS A 128 -1.82 -4.42 -4.59
C CYS A 128 -1.39 -3.75 -3.28
N GLU A 129 -2.33 -3.37 -2.43
CA GLU A 129 -2.04 -2.93 -1.07
C GLU A 129 -2.99 -3.58 -0.06
N SER A 130 -2.50 -3.78 1.17
CA SER A 130 -3.29 -4.19 2.31
C SER A 130 -3.88 -2.96 2.99
N LEU A 131 -5.19 -2.79 2.89
CA LEU A 131 -5.89 -1.62 3.41
C LEU A 131 -6.32 -1.85 4.86
N GLU A 132 -5.79 -1.08 5.80
CA GLU A 132 -6.27 -1.03 7.18
C GLU A 132 -7.50 -0.12 7.26
N VAL A 133 -8.62 -0.63 7.75
CA VAL A 133 -9.89 0.09 7.88
C VAL A 133 -10.38 -0.01 9.31
N LYS A 134 -10.83 1.11 9.87
CA LYS A 134 -11.42 1.15 11.20
C LYS A 134 -12.70 0.31 11.26
N TYR A 135 -12.84 -0.50 12.30
CA TYR A 135 -14.06 -1.21 12.62
C TYR A 135 -14.78 -0.51 13.77
N GLU A 136 -15.89 0.14 13.45
CA GLU A 136 -16.68 0.90 14.42
C GLU A 136 -17.83 0.07 14.99
N TYR A 137 -17.89 0.00 16.33
CA TYR A 137 -19.04 -0.54 17.05
C TYR A 137 -20.01 0.61 17.34
N HIS A 138 -21.18 0.60 16.72
CA HIS A 138 -22.26 1.50 17.13
C HIS A 138 -22.95 0.95 18.38
N LEU A 139 -22.72 1.57 19.54
CA LEU A 139 -23.48 1.29 20.76
C LEU A 139 -24.95 1.65 20.51
N GLY A 140 -25.83 0.65 20.48
CA GLY A 140 -27.28 0.82 20.30
C GLY A 140 -27.80 0.68 18.87
N GLY A 141 -26.94 0.41 17.89
CA GLY A 141 -27.32 0.07 16.51
C GLY A 141 -27.12 -1.42 16.22
N SER A 142 -27.97 -1.99 15.36
CA SER A 142 -27.75 -3.32 14.81
C SER A 142 -26.61 -3.28 13.77
N GLY A 143 -25.41 -3.65 14.19
CA GLY A 143 -24.31 -3.96 13.29
C GLY A 143 -23.10 -3.03 13.43
N ALA A 144 -21.93 -3.64 13.50
CA ALA A 144 -20.68 -2.92 13.32
C ALA A 144 -20.41 -2.70 11.83
N VAL A 145 -19.82 -1.56 11.47
CA VAL A 145 -19.64 -1.15 10.07
C VAL A 145 -18.16 -1.14 9.71
N VAL A 146 -17.82 -1.77 8.58
CA VAL A 146 -16.52 -1.62 7.91
C VAL A 146 -16.80 -0.76 6.67
N ASN A 147 -16.28 0.47 6.64
CA ASN A 147 -16.43 1.36 5.50
C ASN A 147 -15.06 1.71 4.89
N PRO A 148 -14.58 0.98 3.86
CA PRO A 148 -13.29 1.26 3.24
C PRO A 148 -13.28 2.58 2.42
N ASP A 149 -14.45 3.17 2.14
CA ASP A 149 -14.55 4.44 1.41
C ASP A 149 -14.44 5.65 2.35
N GLN A 150 -14.57 5.45 3.67
CA GLN A 150 -14.43 6.52 4.64
C GLN A 150 -12.99 7.03 4.68
N SER A 151 -12.79 8.32 4.40
CA SER A 151 -11.47 8.95 4.39
C SER A 151 -11.01 9.38 5.78
N LEU A 152 -11.94 9.65 6.70
CA LEU A 152 -11.65 10.15 8.05
C LEU A 152 -12.00 9.11 9.09
N PHE A 153 -11.07 8.76 9.98
CA PHE A 153 -11.35 7.90 11.12
C PHE A 153 -10.78 8.45 12.42
N TYR A 154 -11.36 8.01 13.53
CA TYR A 154 -10.96 8.41 14.88
C TYR A 154 -10.41 7.21 15.66
N ASP A 155 -9.23 7.41 16.25
CA ASP A 155 -8.62 6.48 17.17
C ASP A 155 -8.84 6.96 18.60
N HIS A 156 -9.51 6.13 19.39
CA HIS A 156 -9.79 6.43 20.78
C HIS A 156 -8.50 6.35 21.59
N GLY A 157 -8.12 7.46 22.24
CA GLY A 157 -6.98 7.48 23.17
C GLY A 157 -7.26 6.75 24.49
N LYS A 158 -8.52 6.39 24.75
CA LYS A 158 -8.93 5.53 25.87
C LYS A 158 -9.91 4.49 25.38
N GLY A 159 -9.65 3.23 25.71
CA GLY A 159 -10.49 2.10 25.33
C GLY A 159 -9.94 1.32 24.15
N ARG A 160 -10.83 0.55 23.52
CA ARG A 160 -10.49 -0.42 22.49
C ARG A 160 -10.72 0.17 21.09
N ASN A 161 -9.69 0.10 20.27
CA ASN A 161 -9.74 0.36 18.85
C ASN A 161 -9.75 -0.97 18.10
N CYS A 162 -10.61 -1.13 17.10
CA CYS A 162 -10.67 -2.34 16.30
C CYS A 162 -10.44 -1.99 14.83
N TYR A 163 -9.76 -2.88 14.13
CA TYR A 163 -9.40 -2.69 12.73
C TYR A 163 -9.58 -3.99 11.96
N VAL A 164 -9.87 -3.81 10.68
CA VAL A 164 -9.97 -4.86 9.69
C VAL A 164 -9.00 -4.56 8.56
N ARG A 165 -8.38 -5.59 8.01
CA ARG A 165 -7.45 -5.52 6.89
C ARG A 165 -8.12 -6.10 5.64
N GLY A 166 -8.34 -5.22 4.68
CA GLY A 166 -8.79 -5.55 3.33
C GLY A 166 -7.63 -5.63 2.34
N LEU A 167 -7.95 -5.99 1.11
CA LEU A 167 -7.08 -5.92 -0.07
C LEU A 167 -7.63 -4.86 -1.02
N ARG A 168 -6.80 -3.90 -1.42
CA ARG A 168 -7.09 -2.95 -2.50
C ARG A 168 -6.26 -3.29 -3.72
N LEU A 169 -6.91 -3.39 -4.87
CA LEU A 169 -6.24 -3.47 -6.17
C LEU A 169 -6.30 -2.10 -6.84
N TRP A 170 -5.14 -1.59 -7.21
CA TRP A 170 -5.01 -0.45 -8.12
C TRP A 170 -4.95 -0.98 -9.54
N PHE A 171 -5.85 -0.52 -10.43
CA PHE A 171 -5.97 -1.05 -11.78
C PHE A 171 -6.19 0.03 -12.85
N GLY A 172 -5.79 -0.28 -14.08
CA GLY A 172 -5.98 0.55 -15.27
C GLY A 172 -6.42 -0.32 -16.46
N GLN A 173 -6.61 0.28 -17.63
CA GLN A 173 -6.86 -0.48 -18.86
C GLN A 173 -5.59 -1.24 -19.30
N LYS A 174 -5.77 -2.48 -19.77
CA LYS A 174 -4.70 -3.25 -20.41
C LYS A 174 -4.18 -2.51 -21.65
N MET A 175 -2.86 -2.51 -21.81
CA MET A 175 -2.25 -2.09 -23.08
C MET A 175 -2.53 -3.08 -24.22
N ASN A 176 -2.58 -4.38 -23.91
CA ASN A 176 -2.95 -5.44 -24.85
C ASN A 176 -4.28 -6.08 -24.39
N PRO A 177 -5.42 -5.72 -25.02
CA PRO A 177 -6.72 -6.29 -24.67
C PRO A 177 -6.82 -7.81 -24.88
N SER A 178 -5.98 -8.39 -25.72
CA SER A 178 -5.95 -9.84 -25.98
C SER A 178 -5.16 -10.65 -24.94
N ALA A 179 -4.41 -9.99 -24.05
CA ALA A 179 -3.69 -10.69 -22.99
C ALA A 179 -4.69 -11.32 -22.00
N PRO A 180 -4.42 -12.54 -21.47
CA PRO A 180 -5.31 -13.18 -20.51
C PRO A 180 -5.47 -12.34 -19.23
N PRO A 181 -6.59 -12.48 -18.49
CA PRO A 181 -6.74 -11.88 -17.17
C PRO A 181 -5.58 -12.27 -16.24
N GLN A 182 -5.11 -11.34 -15.42
CA GLN A 182 -4.07 -11.63 -14.43
C GLN A 182 -4.62 -12.55 -13.34
N GLN A 183 -3.78 -13.44 -12.85
CA GLN A 183 -4.06 -14.22 -11.65
C GLN A 183 -3.07 -13.79 -10.57
N ILE A 184 -3.56 -13.12 -9.53
CA ILE A 184 -2.77 -12.59 -8.42
C ILE A 184 -2.58 -13.67 -7.36
N ARG A 185 -1.34 -13.80 -6.89
CA ARG A 185 -0.93 -14.61 -5.76
C ARG A 185 -0.11 -13.75 -4.79
N TYR A 186 0.12 -14.28 -3.59
CA TYR A 186 0.99 -13.61 -2.63
C TYR A 186 1.73 -14.62 -1.75
N ILE A 187 2.79 -14.15 -1.10
CA ILE A 187 3.51 -14.86 -0.05
C ILE A 187 3.92 -13.88 1.04
N ASN A 188 3.79 -14.29 2.30
CA ASN A 188 4.23 -13.50 3.45
C ASN A 188 5.59 -14.02 3.93
N TYR A 189 6.49 -13.10 4.24
CA TYR A 189 7.76 -13.37 4.89
C TYR A 189 7.81 -12.63 6.22
N VAL A 190 7.83 -13.39 7.30
CA VAL A 190 8.06 -12.87 8.64
C VAL A 190 9.58 -12.76 8.86
N PRO A 191 10.09 -11.65 9.42
CA PRO A 191 11.48 -11.53 9.82
C PRO A 191 11.88 -12.64 10.79
N GLY A 192 13.07 -13.20 10.62
CA GLY A 192 13.61 -14.23 11.53
C GLY A 192 13.84 -13.67 12.92
N CYS A 193 13.48 -14.42 13.97
CA CYS A 193 13.76 -14.03 15.36
C CYS A 193 15.24 -14.34 15.67
N ILE A 194 16.07 -13.31 15.81
CA ILE A 194 17.50 -13.43 16.12
C ILE A 194 17.70 -13.66 17.63
N GLN A 195 16.89 -12.99 18.45
CA GLN A 195 16.95 -13.11 19.91
C GLN A 195 15.55 -13.32 20.46
N ALA A 196 15.35 -14.46 21.13
CA ALA A 196 14.12 -14.76 21.84
C ALA A 196 13.85 -13.72 22.96
N PRO A 197 12.58 -13.51 23.36
CA PRO A 197 12.27 -12.65 24.49
C PRO A 197 13.00 -13.13 25.76
N SER A 198 13.43 -12.18 26.59
CA SER A 198 14.01 -12.47 27.91
C SER A 198 13.12 -11.90 29.02
N LEU A 199 13.41 -12.24 30.29
CA LEU A 199 12.65 -11.75 31.46
C LEU A 199 12.43 -10.23 31.48
N PHE A 200 13.36 -9.47 30.90
CA PHE A 200 13.32 -8.00 30.86
C PHE A 200 13.45 -7.43 29.44
N GLY A 201 13.43 -8.29 28.41
CA GLY A 201 13.78 -7.93 27.03
C GLY A 201 12.77 -8.39 26.01
N TYR A 202 12.64 -7.61 24.94
CA TYR A 202 11.78 -7.91 23.81
C TYR A 202 12.50 -8.78 22.77
N PRO A 203 11.75 -9.57 21.97
CA PRO A 203 12.37 -10.30 20.88
C PRO A 203 13.03 -9.34 19.89
N GLN A 204 14.20 -9.72 19.39
CA GLN A 204 14.87 -9.03 18.30
C GLN A 204 14.73 -9.84 17.03
N PHE A 205 14.50 -9.13 15.93
CA PHE A 205 14.26 -9.72 14.62
C PHE A 205 15.30 -9.23 13.62
N GLU A 206 15.48 -10.02 12.56
CA GLU A 206 16.19 -9.58 11.34
C GLU A 206 15.75 -8.19 10.94
N SER A 207 16.69 -7.32 10.59
CA SER A 207 16.41 -6.08 9.90
C SER A 207 15.69 -6.35 8.57
N PHE A 208 15.03 -5.32 8.03
CA PHE A 208 14.37 -5.39 6.73
C PHE A 208 15.33 -5.87 5.63
N GLY A 209 16.54 -5.31 5.57
CA GLY A 209 17.58 -5.71 4.61
C GLY A 209 18.01 -7.17 4.75
N GLU A 210 18.17 -7.69 5.98
CA GLU A 210 18.48 -9.10 6.22
C GLU A 210 17.35 -10.02 5.74
N THR A 211 16.09 -9.66 6.03
CA THR A 211 14.92 -10.40 5.54
C THR A 211 14.85 -10.38 4.01
N VAL A 212 15.08 -9.23 3.36
CA VAL A 212 15.13 -9.13 1.87
C VAL A 212 16.24 -10.00 1.29
N ASN A 213 17.45 -9.99 1.88
CA ASN A 213 18.55 -10.84 1.43
C ASN A 213 18.20 -12.32 1.53
N ARG A 214 17.56 -12.74 2.62
CA ARG A 214 17.06 -14.11 2.79
C ARG A 214 16.02 -14.46 1.74
N ILE A 215 15.05 -13.58 1.46
CA ILE A 215 14.05 -13.77 0.41
C ILE A 215 14.73 -13.97 -0.95
N ASN A 216 15.69 -13.11 -1.31
CA ASN A 216 16.43 -13.23 -2.57
C ASN A 216 17.18 -14.56 -2.68
N MET A 217 17.82 -15.03 -1.60
CA MET A 217 18.46 -16.36 -1.61
C MET A 217 17.46 -17.48 -1.85
N MET A 218 16.29 -17.42 -1.20
CA MET A 218 15.22 -18.40 -1.40
C MET A 218 14.68 -18.37 -2.84
N MET A 219 14.46 -17.18 -3.41
CA MET A 219 13.95 -17.02 -4.77
C MET A 219 14.95 -17.44 -5.85
N ARG A 220 16.26 -17.37 -5.59
CA ARG A 220 17.27 -17.93 -6.51
C ARG A 220 17.22 -19.46 -6.55
N GLN A 221 16.92 -20.11 -5.42
CA GLN A 221 16.83 -21.57 -5.32
C GLN A 221 15.48 -22.10 -5.81
N ASN A 222 14.40 -21.41 -5.45
CA ASN A 222 13.04 -21.74 -5.84
C ASN A 222 12.31 -20.46 -6.31
N PRO A 223 12.45 -20.11 -7.60
CA PRO A 223 11.82 -18.92 -8.17
C PRO A 223 10.30 -18.93 -7.99
N LEU A 224 9.72 -17.75 -7.78
CA LEU A 224 8.27 -17.61 -7.78
C LEU A 224 7.69 -18.04 -9.13
N PRO A 225 6.53 -18.71 -9.16
CA PRO A 225 5.83 -19.05 -10.40
C PRO A 225 5.11 -17.82 -10.96
N GLY A 226 5.89 -16.81 -11.35
CA GLY A 226 5.35 -15.58 -11.90
C GLY A 226 6.27 -14.37 -11.80
N LYS A 227 5.65 -13.20 -11.95
CA LYS A 227 6.32 -11.89 -11.93
C LYS A 227 5.87 -11.08 -10.73
N ILE A 228 6.83 -10.54 -9.96
CA ILE A 228 6.53 -9.72 -8.78
C ILE A 228 5.79 -8.45 -9.20
N LEU A 229 4.65 -8.22 -8.58
CA LEU A 229 3.81 -7.04 -8.79
C LEU A 229 4.11 -5.97 -7.73
N THR A 230 4.12 -6.36 -6.45
CA THR A 230 4.30 -5.45 -5.32
C THR A 230 5.03 -6.15 -4.19
N VAL A 231 5.95 -5.45 -3.53
CA VAL A 231 6.58 -5.90 -2.28
C VAL A 231 6.19 -4.92 -1.19
N GLU A 232 5.24 -5.33 -0.36
CA GLU A 232 4.67 -4.51 0.70
C GLU A 232 5.39 -4.77 2.02
N THR A 233 5.92 -3.72 2.63
CA THR A 233 6.22 -3.68 4.07
C THR A 233 4.90 -3.48 4.79
N GLN A 234 4.47 -4.47 5.56
CA GLN A 234 3.20 -4.46 6.30
C GLN A 234 3.49 -4.57 7.79
N ASP A 235 2.88 -3.72 8.61
CA ASP A 235 2.94 -3.88 10.06
C ASP A 235 1.93 -4.93 10.55
N VAL A 236 2.37 -5.75 11.49
CA VAL A 236 1.56 -6.69 12.24
C VAL A 236 1.72 -6.32 13.71
N LYS A 237 0.58 -6.07 14.35
CA LYS A 237 0.52 -5.63 15.74
C LYS A 237 0.32 -6.87 16.62
N VAL A 238 1.34 -7.22 17.38
CA VAL A 238 1.36 -8.43 18.21
C VAL A 238 1.01 -8.07 19.65
N ARG A 239 0.01 -8.76 20.22
CA ARG A 239 -0.48 -8.56 21.59
C ARG A 239 0.00 -9.68 22.50
N GLY A 240 0.40 -9.34 23.74
CA GLY A 240 0.49 -10.29 24.85
C GLY A 240 1.90 -10.78 25.18
N ALA A 241 1.96 -11.92 25.89
CA ALA A 241 3.21 -12.55 26.32
C ALA A 241 3.93 -13.19 25.12
N TRP A 242 5.08 -12.60 24.76
CA TRP A 242 5.87 -12.90 23.57
C TRP A 242 6.28 -14.37 23.43
N SER A 243 6.37 -15.11 24.53
CA SER A 243 6.82 -16.50 24.56
C SER A 243 5.83 -17.49 23.93
N THR A 244 4.58 -17.09 23.65
CA THR A 244 3.52 -18.01 23.17
C THR A 244 2.73 -17.49 21.97
N THR A 245 3.06 -16.30 21.45
CA THR A 245 2.25 -15.67 20.40
C THR A 245 2.74 -16.05 19.01
N THR A 246 1.94 -16.82 18.27
CA THR A 246 2.18 -17.09 16.84
C THR A 246 1.85 -15.85 16.02
N ILE A 247 2.79 -15.40 15.19
CA ILE A 247 2.58 -14.30 14.23
C ILE A 247 1.79 -14.87 13.05
N ASP A 248 0.55 -14.43 12.90
CA ASP A 248 -0.32 -14.81 11.79
C ASP A 248 -0.47 -13.62 10.82
N PRO A 249 0.27 -13.60 9.69
CA PRO A 249 0.27 -12.49 8.75
C PRO A 249 -1.03 -12.39 7.93
N ASP A 250 -1.85 -13.44 7.89
CA ASP A 250 -3.13 -13.44 7.15
C ASP A 250 -4.33 -13.13 8.04
N LYS A 251 -4.09 -12.86 9.32
CA LYS A 251 -5.12 -12.38 10.23
C LYS A 251 -5.62 -11.03 9.75
N SER A 252 -6.91 -10.94 9.48
CA SER A 252 -7.55 -9.76 8.91
C SER A 252 -8.23 -8.86 9.95
N PHE A 253 -8.32 -9.29 11.21
CA PHE A 253 -8.93 -8.51 12.29
C PHE A 253 -8.02 -8.47 13.52
N TRP A 254 -7.92 -7.30 14.14
CA TRP A 254 -7.30 -7.17 15.45
C TRP A 254 -7.95 -6.05 16.24
N SER A 255 -7.66 -6.07 17.54
CA SER A 255 -8.03 -5.00 18.44
C SER A 255 -6.82 -4.52 19.19
N GLU A 256 -6.78 -3.22 19.40
CA GLU A 256 -5.78 -2.51 20.15
C GLU A 256 -6.43 -1.88 21.36
N ASP A 257 -5.74 -1.94 22.49
CA ASP A 257 -6.12 -1.23 23.68
C ASP A 257 -5.06 -0.17 23.93
N ALA A 258 -5.48 1.09 24.01
CA ALA A 258 -4.58 2.24 24.09
C ALA A 258 -3.61 2.15 25.29
N ASN A 259 -4.02 1.48 26.37
CA ASN A 259 -3.25 1.44 27.62
C ASN A 259 -2.16 0.34 27.65
N TYR A 260 -2.15 -0.59 26.68
CA TYR A 260 -1.23 -1.72 26.70
C TYR A 260 -0.06 -1.51 25.76
N ARG A 261 1.11 -2.05 26.14
CA ARG A 261 2.28 -2.09 25.26
C ARG A 261 1.99 -2.94 24.03
N LYS A 262 2.44 -2.46 22.87
CA LYS A 262 2.23 -3.10 21.57
C LYS A 262 3.58 -3.37 20.92
N LEU A 263 3.80 -4.55 20.34
CA LEU A 263 4.92 -4.78 19.43
C LEU A 263 4.39 -4.63 18.02
N PHE A 264 4.99 -3.70 17.30
CA PHE A 264 4.85 -3.58 15.86
C PHE A 264 5.96 -4.42 15.23
N LEU A 265 5.58 -5.32 14.32
CA LEU A 265 6.49 -6.13 13.53
C LEU A 265 6.19 -5.88 12.04
N PHE A 266 7.17 -5.41 11.29
CA PHE A 266 7.09 -5.24 9.86
C PHE A 266 7.41 -6.56 9.16
N ILE A 267 6.39 -7.16 8.54
CA ILE A 267 6.54 -8.30 7.65
C ILE A 267 6.67 -7.82 6.20
N ILE A 268 7.14 -8.71 5.32
CA ILE A 268 7.20 -8.45 3.88
C ILE A 268 6.17 -9.32 3.17
N ARG A 269 5.18 -8.70 2.53
CA ARG A 269 4.19 -9.39 1.68
C ARG A 269 4.54 -9.15 0.22
N VAL A 270 4.82 -10.23 -0.51
CA VAL A 270 5.13 -10.17 -1.95
C VAL A 270 3.90 -10.60 -2.72
N PHE A 271 3.28 -9.68 -3.46
CA PHE A 271 2.25 -9.96 -4.46
C PHE A 271 2.90 -10.23 -5.81
N TYR A 272 2.41 -11.22 -6.54
CA TYR A 272 2.90 -11.57 -7.87
C TYR A 272 1.78 -12.02 -8.80
N VAL A 273 1.98 -11.80 -10.10
CA VAL A 273 1.10 -12.31 -11.16
C VAL A 273 1.61 -13.69 -11.55
N GLU A 274 0.75 -14.71 -11.46
CA GLU A 274 1.05 -16.08 -11.82
C GLU A 274 1.47 -16.21 -13.29
N GLY A 275 2.52 -16.98 -13.56
CA GLY A 275 3.08 -17.17 -14.89
C GLY A 275 4.48 -17.79 -14.85
N PRO A 276 5.24 -17.70 -15.94
CA PRO A 276 6.64 -18.13 -15.95
C PRO A 276 7.47 -17.33 -14.92
N PRO A 277 8.44 -17.95 -14.24
CA PRO A 277 9.33 -17.24 -13.32
C PRO A 277 10.07 -16.08 -13.99
N ALA A 278 10.03 -14.90 -13.37
CA ALA A 278 10.68 -13.70 -13.90
C ALA A 278 12.17 -13.56 -13.56
N TYR A 279 12.69 -14.38 -12.63
CA TYR A 279 14.09 -14.35 -12.16
C TYR A 279 14.57 -12.93 -11.79
N GLU A 280 13.92 -12.33 -10.79
CA GLU A 280 14.21 -10.98 -10.30
C GLU A 280 14.70 -11.03 -8.84
N GLU A 281 15.59 -10.11 -8.46
CA GLU A 281 15.98 -9.86 -7.08
C GLU A 281 15.34 -8.58 -6.54
N ILE A 282 14.88 -8.62 -5.30
CA ILE A 282 14.31 -7.48 -4.59
C ILE A 282 15.44 -6.59 -4.07
N GLY A 283 15.45 -5.33 -4.48
CA GLY A 283 16.23 -4.24 -3.91
C GLY A 283 15.33 -3.23 -3.22
N SER A 284 15.91 -2.43 -2.31
CA SER A 284 15.20 -1.35 -1.64
C SER A 284 16.08 -0.12 -1.41
N GLY A 285 15.44 1.04 -1.30
CA GLY A 285 16.07 2.30 -0.92
C GLY A 285 15.16 3.08 0.02
N ASP A 286 15.69 3.45 1.19
CA ASP A 286 14.96 4.23 2.20
C ASP A 286 15.38 5.69 2.18
N PHE A 287 14.38 6.57 2.17
CA PHE A 287 14.56 8.01 2.20
C PHE A 287 13.96 8.53 3.50
N VAL A 288 14.84 8.76 4.47
CA VAL A 288 14.51 9.31 5.78
C VAL A 288 14.55 10.84 5.68
N PRO A 289 13.60 11.57 6.29
CA PRO A 289 13.65 13.01 6.30
C PRO A 289 14.86 13.53 7.11
N GLY A 290 15.48 14.59 6.59
CA GLY A 290 16.49 15.35 7.30
C GLY A 290 15.89 16.06 8.51
N CYS A 291 16.60 16.01 9.65
CA CYS A 291 16.25 16.77 10.84
C CYS A 291 16.76 18.20 10.68
N VAL A 292 15.86 19.17 10.58
CA VAL A 292 16.18 20.60 10.42
C VAL A 292 16.38 21.30 11.76
N HIS A 293 15.77 20.76 12.83
CA HIS A 293 15.95 21.25 14.20
C HIS A 293 16.17 20.06 15.12
N MET A 294 17.40 19.94 15.63
CA MET A 294 17.78 18.89 16.58
C MET A 294 17.46 19.36 18.01
N PRO A 295 16.71 18.57 18.79
CA PRO A 295 16.36 18.96 20.16
C PRO A 295 17.58 19.20 21.04
N SER A 296 17.60 20.30 21.78
CA SER A 296 18.65 20.58 22.79
C SER A 296 18.24 20.23 24.22
N GLY A 297 17.07 19.63 24.43
CA GLY A 297 16.56 19.25 25.75
C GLY A 297 15.28 18.41 25.72
N ILE A 298 14.78 18.02 26.90
CA ILE A 298 13.64 17.08 27.03
C ILE A 298 12.28 17.66 26.62
N PHE A 299 12.14 18.99 26.59
CA PHE A 299 10.93 19.71 26.17
C PHE A 299 11.01 20.25 24.73
N ASP A 300 12.14 20.03 24.07
CA ASP A 300 12.36 20.44 22.69
C ASP A 300 11.99 19.29 21.74
N TRP A 301 11.32 19.64 20.66
CA TRP A 301 10.77 18.67 19.71
C TRP A 301 11.52 18.76 18.39
N PRO A 302 11.89 17.61 17.81
CA PRO A 302 12.60 17.62 16.54
C PRO A 302 11.69 18.18 15.45
N GLN A 303 12.27 18.93 14.53
CA GLN A 303 11.59 19.30 13.30
C GLN A 303 12.28 18.64 12.13
N PHE A 304 11.47 18.11 11.22
CA PHE A 304 11.91 17.44 10.01
C PHE A 304 11.51 18.28 8.81
N GLU A 305 12.26 18.14 7.73
CA GLU A 305 11.87 18.71 6.45
C GLU A 305 10.49 18.20 5.98
N PRO A 306 9.79 18.94 5.10
CA PRO A 306 8.53 18.49 4.52
C PRO A 306 8.64 17.18 3.74
N TYR A 307 7.58 16.38 3.75
CA TYR A 307 7.54 15.08 3.07
C TYR A 307 7.74 15.20 1.56
N SER A 308 7.28 16.28 0.93
CA SER A 308 7.56 16.55 -0.50
C SER A 308 9.05 16.59 -0.82
N GLN A 309 9.91 17.07 0.10
CA GLN A 309 11.36 17.06 -0.09
C GLN A 309 11.95 15.65 0.00
N VAL A 310 11.42 14.82 0.91
CA VAL A 310 11.77 13.38 1.00
C VAL A 310 11.43 12.69 -0.32
N ALA A 311 10.21 12.91 -0.81
CA ALA A 311 9.74 12.32 -2.05
C ALA A 311 10.53 12.81 -3.27
N ALA A 312 10.87 14.10 -3.32
CA ALA A 312 11.71 14.66 -4.39
C ALA A 312 13.10 14.01 -4.43
N ARG A 313 13.74 13.79 -3.27
CA ARG A 313 15.02 13.06 -3.21
C ARG A 313 14.89 11.61 -3.63
N ALA A 314 13.83 10.92 -3.19
CA ALA A 314 13.56 9.55 -3.60
C ALA A 314 13.39 9.43 -5.12
N CYS A 315 12.63 10.36 -5.73
CA CYS A 315 12.44 10.44 -7.17
C CYS A 315 13.75 10.73 -7.92
N ALA A 316 14.54 11.71 -7.44
CA ALA A 316 15.82 12.04 -8.06
C ALA A 316 16.80 10.85 -8.01
N TRP A 317 16.88 10.15 -6.87
CA TRP A 317 17.68 8.94 -6.76
C TRP A 317 17.18 7.83 -7.68
N ALA A 318 15.87 7.59 -7.74
CA ALA A 318 15.29 6.57 -8.61
C ALA A 318 15.66 6.80 -10.08
N ASN A 319 15.55 8.06 -10.54
CA ASN A 319 15.83 8.46 -11.90
C ASN A 319 17.31 8.31 -12.29
N GLY A 320 18.23 8.43 -11.32
CA GLY A 320 19.67 8.26 -11.55
C GLY A 320 20.18 6.83 -11.34
N SER A 321 19.62 6.09 -10.37
CA SER A 321 20.20 4.84 -9.86
C SER A 321 19.48 3.56 -10.31
N LEU A 322 18.23 3.64 -10.81
CA LEU A 322 17.45 2.45 -11.20
C LEU A 322 17.61 2.07 -12.68
N GLN A 323 18.71 2.47 -13.33
CA GLN A 323 18.97 2.04 -14.71
C GLN A 323 19.05 0.51 -14.79
N GLY A 324 18.23 -0.08 -15.68
CA GLY A 324 18.12 -1.53 -15.82
C GLY A 324 17.35 -2.24 -14.70
N CYS A 325 16.81 -1.51 -13.73
CA CYS A 325 15.93 -2.04 -12.69
C CYS A 325 14.48 -1.68 -12.96
N ARG A 326 13.53 -2.51 -12.53
CA ARG A 326 12.10 -2.21 -12.57
C ARG A 326 11.64 -1.72 -11.22
N LEU A 327 11.02 -0.55 -11.14
CA LEU A 327 10.38 -0.13 -9.89
C LEU A 327 9.10 -0.96 -9.66
N ALA A 328 8.96 -1.55 -8.48
CA ALA A 328 7.81 -2.37 -8.12
C ALA A 328 6.74 -1.54 -7.40
N ASN A 329 7.15 -0.79 -6.39
CA ASN A 329 6.28 0.09 -5.61
C ASN A 329 7.11 1.09 -4.77
N ALA A 330 6.43 2.09 -4.25
CA ALA A 330 6.90 2.93 -3.16
C ALA A 330 5.91 2.86 -2.01
N GLN A 331 6.40 3.05 -0.80
CA GLN A 331 5.56 3.05 0.40
C GLN A 331 5.96 4.16 1.36
N THR A 332 4.94 4.79 1.93
CA THR A 332 5.09 5.67 3.08
C THR A 332 5.05 4.85 4.36
N LEU A 333 6.14 4.83 5.14
CA LEU A 333 6.22 4.06 6.38
C LEU A 333 6.38 4.97 7.58
N HIS A 334 5.69 4.64 8.68
CA HIS A 334 5.84 5.32 9.97
C HIS A 334 6.89 4.57 10.82
N ILE A 335 8.08 5.15 10.95
CA ILE A 335 9.18 4.57 11.70
C ILE A 335 9.26 5.23 13.07
N LYS A 336 9.28 4.42 14.14
CA LYS A 336 9.41 4.92 15.51
C LYS A 336 10.77 5.61 15.72
N ILE A 337 10.72 6.83 16.22
CA ILE A 337 11.91 7.56 16.69
C ILE A 337 12.30 7.01 18.06
N SER A 338 13.53 6.54 18.20
CA SER A 338 14.09 6.10 19.48
C SER A 338 14.87 7.24 20.12
N ARG A 339 14.60 7.56 21.39
CA ARG A 339 15.46 8.43 22.21
C ARG A 339 16.34 7.56 23.11
N LYS A 340 17.67 7.73 23.03
CA LYS A 340 18.63 6.97 23.82
C LYS A 340 18.96 7.70 25.12
N GLY A 341 18.59 7.09 26.26
CA GLY A 341 19.01 7.52 27.60
C GLY A 341 18.67 8.97 27.96
N TRP A 342 19.41 9.52 28.92
CA TRP A 342 19.26 10.90 29.40
C TRP A 342 19.84 11.94 28.44
N SER A 343 20.66 11.53 27.47
CA SER A 343 21.25 12.44 26.48
C SER A 343 20.22 12.99 25.50
N GLY A 344 19.02 12.39 25.43
CA GLY A 344 17.98 12.78 24.48
C GLY A 344 18.34 12.48 23.02
N GLN A 345 19.46 11.79 22.77
CA GLN A 345 19.93 11.54 21.41
C GLN A 345 18.90 10.70 20.65
N MET A 346 18.44 11.25 19.54
CA MET A 346 17.49 10.58 18.67
C MET A 346 18.17 9.66 17.68
N ALA A 347 17.56 8.50 17.45
CA ALA A 347 17.93 7.56 16.42
C ALA A 347 16.69 7.17 15.62
N ILE A 348 16.84 7.24 14.30
CA ILE A 348 15.87 6.70 13.33
C ILE A 348 16.58 5.56 12.64
N ASP A 349 16.01 4.36 12.75
CA ASP A 349 16.49 3.16 12.07
C ASP A 349 15.37 2.65 11.17
N SER A 350 15.46 3.00 9.89
CA SER A 350 14.46 2.63 8.88
C SER A 350 14.51 1.14 8.53
N GLN A 351 15.64 0.47 8.82
CA GLN A 351 15.83 -0.95 8.57
C GLN A 351 15.32 -1.81 9.73
N LYS A 352 14.96 -1.20 10.85
CA LYS A 352 14.40 -1.94 11.98
C LYS A 352 13.05 -2.56 11.60
N SER A 353 12.95 -3.87 11.77
CA SER A 353 11.74 -4.63 11.46
C SER A 353 10.76 -4.70 12.63
N SER A 354 11.13 -4.26 13.83
CA SER A 354 10.20 -4.26 14.96
C SER A 354 10.43 -3.11 15.94
N PHE A 355 9.38 -2.69 16.62
CA PHE A 355 9.49 -1.76 17.73
C PHE A 355 8.36 -1.94 18.72
N VAL A 356 8.62 -1.57 19.98
CA VAL A 356 7.61 -1.60 21.03
C VAL A 356 7.09 -0.20 21.26
N ASP A 357 5.78 -0.06 21.20
CA ASP A 357 5.08 1.11 21.70
C ASP A 357 4.72 0.92 23.17
N SER A 358 5.00 1.94 23.97
CA SER A 358 4.85 1.89 25.42
C SER A 358 3.40 2.11 25.86
N GLY A 359 2.52 2.56 24.95
CA GLY A 359 1.08 2.78 25.19
C GLY A 359 0.81 4.02 26.03
N ASN A 360 1.32 4.05 27.26
CA ASN A 360 1.10 5.15 28.20
C ASN A 360 2.11 6.32 28.09
N MET A 361 3.04 6.26 27.14
CA MET A 361 4.04 7.31 26.89
C MET A 361 3.91 7.81 25.46
N THR A 362 4.17 9.10 25.25
CA THR A 362 4.23 9.68 23.90
C THR A 362 5.26 8.94 23.06
N THR A 363 4.81 8.30 21.99
CA THR A 363 5.69 7.72 20.97
C THR A 363 5.72 8.65 19.77
N MET A 364 6.92 8.94 19.25
CA MET A 364 7.09 9.72 18.03
C MET A 364 7.40 8.81 16.85
N TYR A 365 6.89 9.18 15.69
CA TYR A 365 7.08 8.52 14.41
C TYR A 365 7.56 9.51 13.37
N VAL A 366 8.39 9.01 12.46
CA VAL A 366 8.81 9.74 11.28
C VAL A 366 8.33 9.01 10.03
N ARG A 367 7.80 9.75 9.07
CA ARG A 367 7.37 9.26 7.77
C ARG A 367 8.57 9.21 6.85
N ILE A 368 8.92 8.01 6.43
CA ILE A 368 9.93 7.78 5.41
C ILE A 368 9.26 7.41 4.08
N MET A 369 10.01 7.49 2.99
CA MET A 369 9.62 6.88 1.72
C MET A 369 10.55 5.69 1.45
N ARG A 370 9.98 4.49 1.29
CA ARG A 370 10.71 3.29 0.86
C ARG A 370 10.40 3.01 -0.59
N LEU A 371 11.43 2.92 -1.42
CA LEU A 371 11.34 2.44 -2.79
C LEU A 371 11.71 0.96 -2.85
N ILE A 372 10.89 0.15 -3.51
CA ILE A 372 11.20 -1.25 -3.84
C ILE A 372 11.40 -1.34 -5.35
N PHE A 373 12.54 -1.90 -5.74
CA PHE A 373 12.89 -2.14 -7.13
C PHE A 373 13.35 -3.57 -7.33
N LEU A 374 13.28 -4.03 -8.57
CA LEU A 374 13.54 -5.40 -8.96
C LEU A 374 14.69 -5.40 -9.96
N LYS A 375 15.73 -6.15 -9.62
CA LYS A 375 16.91 -6.32 -10.46
C LYS A 375 16.76 -7.59 -11.28
N PRO A 376 16.82 -7.52 -12.61
CA PRO A 376 16.86 -8.73 -13.44
C PRO A 376 18.13 -9.55 -13.14
N LEU A 377 17.98 -10.87 -12.98
CA LEU A 377 19.14 -11.78 -12.97
C LEU A 377 19.71 -11.95 -14.38
N GLN A 378 21.01 -12.24 -14.50
CA GLN A 378 21.66 -12.49 -15.80
C GLN A 378 20.91 -13.58 -16.59
N GLY A 379 20.51 -13.25 -17.82
CA GLY A 379 19.72 -14.12 -18.69
C GLY A 379 18.22 -13.79 -18.75
N SER A 380 17.73 -12.83 -17.96
CA SER A 380 16.34 -12.34 -18.08
C SER A 380 16.18 -11.34 -19.25
N VAL A 381 14.93 -11.15 -19.69
CA VAL A 381 14.49 -10.34 -20.85
C VAL A 381 15.08 -8.93 -20.84
N ALA A 382 15.12 -8.30 -22.04
CA ALA A 382 15.60 -6.94 -22.29
C ALA A 382 15.38 -5.96 -21.12
N PRO A 383 16.37 -5.10 -20.82
CA PRO A 383 16.33 -4.23 -19.65
C PRO A 383 15.05 -3.39 -19.66
N PRO A 384 14.41 -3.21 -18.49
CA PRO A 384 13.21 -2.41 -18.41
C PRO A 384 13.48 -0.99 -18.92
N ARG A 385 12.48 -0.40 -19.58
CA ARG A 385 12.53 0.98 -20.04
C ARG A 385 12.85 1.89 -18.84
N PRO A 386 13.78 2.86 -18.98
CA PRO A 386 14.00 3.87 -17.97
C PRO A 386 12.70 4.63 -17.65
N ILE A 387 12.40 4.75 -16.37
CA ILE A 387 11.27 5.55 -15.86
C ILE A 387 11.77 6.90 -15.39
N GLN A 388 10.92 7.93 -15.50
CA GLN A 388 11.11 9.21 -14.83
C GLN A 388 10.10 9.33 -13.69
N LEU A 389 10.46 8.83 -12.51
CA LEU A 389 9.60 8.83 -11.34
C LEU A 389 9.27 10.26 -10.89
N SER A 390 7.99 10.52 -10.70
CA SER A 390 7.44 11.66 -9.95
C SER A 390 6.24 11.22 -9.10
N VAL A 391 5.75 12.07 -8.20
CA VAL A 391 4.61 11.77 -7.33
C VAL A 391 3.64 12.94 -7.26
N LYS A 392 2.34 12.64 -7.23
CA LYS A 392 1.26 13.59 -6.97
C LYS A 392 0.44 13.10 -5.78
N THR A 393 0.29 13.95 -4.77
CA THR A 393 -0.53 13.69 -3.59
C THR A 393 -1.91 14.31 -3.76
N PHE A 394 -2.95 13.50 -3.54
CA PHE A 394 -4.34 13.93 -3.50
C PHE A 394 -4.85 13.82 -2.07
N VAL A 395 -5.08 14.98 -1.45
CA VAL A 395 -5.66 15.10 -0.11
C VAL A 395 -7.17 15.27 -0.26
N PRO A 396 -8.01 14.53 0.48
CA PRO A 396 -9.46 14.73 0.46
C PRO A 396 -9.83 16.17 0.77
N ALA A 397 -10.72 16.74 -0.04
CA ALA A 397 -11.19 18.10 0.20
C ALA A 397 -12.10 18.14 1.43
N GLN A 398 -11.97 19.20 2.24
CA GLN A 398 -12.86 19.42 3.36
C GLN A 398 -14.23 19.90 2.84
N ILE A 399 -15.30 19.22 3.26
CA ILE A 399 -16.68 19.53 2.90
C ILE A 399 -17.33 20.41 3.98
N SER A 400 -16.99 20.19 5.25
CA SER A 400 -17.48 21.03 6.36
C SER A 400 -16.44 21.20 7.47
N GLN A 401 -16.54 22.33 8.18
CA GLN A 401 -15.70 22.64 9.35
C GLN A 401 -15.94 21.70 10.55
N GLY A 402 -17.05 20.97 10.55
CA GLY A 402 -17.58 20.36 11.77
C GLY A 402 -18.19 21.42 12.68
N GLY A 403 -18.61 21.01 13.86
CA GLY A 403 -19.20 21.88 14.89
C GLY A 403 -18.70 21.51 16.27
N MET A 404 -19.21 22.17 17.31
CA MET A 404 -18.81 21.92 18.70
C MET A 404 -18.90 20.44 19.11
N LEU A 405 -19.82 19.69 18.50
CA LEU A 405 -20.10 18.28 18.79
C LEU A 405 -19.89 17.36 17.58
N SER A 406 -19.31 17.83 16.48
CA SER A 406 -19.12 17.03 15.27
C SER A 406 -17.77 17.25 14.62
N PHE A 407 -17.21 16.18 14.07
CA PHE A 407 -15.96 16.24 13.33
C PHE A 407 -16.13 16.93 11.97
N PRO A 408 -15.07 17.57 11.44
CA PRO A 408 -15.05 18.03 10.06
C PRO A 408 -15.36 16.88 9.10
N GLN A 409 -16.09 17.16 8.03
CA GLN A 409 -16.33 16.18 6.96
C GLN A 409 -15.38 16.39 5.80
N PHE A 410 -14.98 15.30 5.18
CA PHE A 410 -14.09 15.28 4.02
C PHE A 410 -14.70 14.48 2.89
N GLU A 411 -14.23 14.70 1.68
CA GLU A 411 -14.46 13.79 0.55
C GLU A 411 -14.16 12.35 0.97
N THR A 412 -14.97 11.40 0.52
CA THR A 412 -14.65 9.98 0.65
C THR A 412 -13.40 9.64 -0.16
N VAL A 413 -12.84 8.45 0.05
CA VAL A 413 -11.71 7.96 -0.75
C VAL A 413 -12.10 7.89 -2.23
N GLY A 414 -13.32 7.45 -2.54
CA GLY A 414 -13.86 7.39 -3.90
C GLY A 414 -14.02 8.76 -4.54
N GLN A 415 -14.53 9.75 -3.80
CA GLN A 415 -14.62 11.14 -4.28
C GLN A 415 -13.23 11.74 -4.54
N THR A 416 -12.27 11.48 -3.65
CA THR A 416 -10.87 11.89 -3.81
C THR A 416 -10.26 11.25 -5.06
N MET A 417 -10.55 9.96 -5.31
CA MET A 417 -10.10 9.25 -6.50
C MET A 417 -10.75 9.77 -7.79
N GLN A 418 -12.03 10.16 -7.77
CA GLN A 418 -12.67 10.79 -8.93
C GLN A 418 -11.94 12.08 -9.32
N ARG A 419 -11.57 12.91 -8.33
CA ARG A 419 -10.78 14.13 -8.57
C ARG A 419 -9.36 13.81 -9.06
N ALA A 420 -8.74 12.76 -8.52
CA ALA A 420 -7.45 12.28 -9.00
C ALA A 420 -7.52 11.79 -10.45
N LEU A 421 -8.56 11.03 -10.82
CA LEU A 421 -8.77 10.56 -12.19
C LEU A 421 -8.97 11.71 -13.17
N ALA A 422 -9.74 12.74 -12.80
CA ALA A 422 -9.90 13.93 -13.62
C ALA A 422 -8.56 14.64 -13.86
N TRP A 423 -7.73 14.77 -12.82
CA TRP A 423 -6.38 15.32 -12.95
C TRP A 423 -5.50 14.47 -13.87
N LEU A 424 -5.48 13.15 -13.68
CA LEU A 424 -4.69 12.22 -14.50
C LEU A 424 -5.07 12.29 -15.98
N ASN A 425 -6.37 12.40 -16.25
CA ASN A 425 -6.90 12.52 -17.62
C ASN A 425 -6.52 13.85 -18.26
N ALA A 426 -6.70 14.96 -17.55
CA ALA A 426 -6.35 16.30 -18.04
C ALA A 426 -4.85 16.49 -18.25
N ALA A 427 -4.02 15.92 -17.36
CA ALA A 427 -2.56 15.97 -17.46
C ALA A 427 -1.99 14.97 -18.49
N GLY A 428 -2.79 14.02 -18.96
CA GLY A 428 -2.32 12.93 -19.81
C GLY A 428 -1.35 11.97 -19.10
N ALA A 429 -1.43 11.88 -17.76
CA ALA A 429 -0.40 11.27 -16.94
C ALA A 429 -0.33 9.74 -17.05
N SER A 430 0.90 9.21 -17.07
CA SER A 430 1.18 7.77 -17.03
C SER A 430 1.40 7.34 -15.59
N VAL A 431 0.56 6.44 -15.09
CA VAL A 431 0.62 5.93 -13.72
C VAL A 431 1.47 4.67 -13.65
N ILE A 432 2.39 4.63 -12.68
CA ILE A 432 3.18 3.44 -12.35
C ILE A 432 2.46 2.62 -11.27
N PHE A 433 2.18 3.26 -10.12
CA PHE A 433 1.48 2.66 -8.98
C PHE A 433 0.87 3.76 -8.08
N ALA A 434 0.08 3.35 -7.10
CA ALA A 434 -0.51 4.25 -6.10
C ALA A 434 -0.54 3.58 -4.72
N GLU A 435 -0.66 4.40 -3.67
CA GLU A 435 -0.84 3.95 -2.29
C GLU A 435 -1.88 4.81 -1.55
N THR A 436 -2.49 4.23 -0.53
CA THR A 436 -3.35 4.91 0.44
C THR A 436 -2.57 5.14 1.74
N VAL A 437 -2.45 6.40 2.18
CA VAL A 437 -1.63 6.75 3.35
C VAL A 437 -2.50 7.37 4.45
N PRO A 438 -2.54 6.80 5.67
CA PRO A 438 -3.14 7.48 6.80
C PRO A 438 -2.21 8.61 7.30
N ILE A 439 -2.74 9.83 7.34
CA ILE A 439 -2.09 10.98 7.97
C ILE A 439 -2.87 11.41 9.21
N LYS A 440 -2.16 11.60 10.33
CA LYS A 440 -2.73 12.21 11.51
C LYS A 440 -3.05 13.68 11.20
N ILE A 441 -4.29 14.09 11.46
CA ILE A 441 -4.71 15.49 11.48
C ILE A 441 -5.05 15.83 12.93
N MET A 442 -4.45 16.89 13.48
CA MET A 442 -4.61 17.17 14.92
C MET A 442 -6.07 17.46 15.28
N SER A 443 -6.53 16.87 16.39
CA SER A 443 -7.85 17.09 16.95
C SER A 443 -7.90 18.41 17.71
N SER A 444 -8.86 19.25 17.32
CA SER A 444 -9.24 20.55 17.92
C SER A 444 -8.20 21.68 17.77
N TRP A 445 -8.66 22.86 17.30
CA TRP A 445 -7.99 24.18 17.36
C TRP A 445 -7.02 24.60 16.24
N SER A 446 -6.75 23.74 15.26
CA SER A 446 -5.88 24.10 14.13
C SER A 446 -6.68 24.53 12.91
N ASN A 447 -6.58 25.80 12.51
CA ASN A 447 -7.09 26.32 11.23
C ASN A 447 -6.20 25.92 10.02
N ARG A 448 -5.34 24.92 10.18
CA ARG A 448 -4.43 24.50 9.09
C ARG A 448 -5.18 23.70 8.03
N PRO A 449 -4.89 23.94 6.75
CA PRO A 449 -5.48 23.15 5.69
C PRO A 449 -5.00 21.69 5.77
N PRO A 450 -5.83 20.71 5.38
CA PRO A 450 -5.48 19.28 5.34
C PRO A 450 -4.17 18.99 4.62
N ALA A 451 -3.88 19.75 3.55
CA ALA A 451 -2.65 19.64 2.77
C ALA A 451 -1.38 19.88 3.59
N ALA A 452 -1.42 20.71 4.65
CA ALA A 452 -0.28 20.92 5.51
C ALA A 452 0.11 19.65 6.28
N TYR A 453 -0.87 18.86 6.74
CA TYR A 453 -0.61 17.60 7.44
C TYR A 453 -0.07 16.50 6.52
N ALA A 454 -0.37 16.57 5.23
CA ALA A 454 0.20 15.66 4.23
C ALA A 454 1.70 15.89 4.01
N GLU A 455 2.16 17.13 4.26
CA GLU A 455 3.56 17.55 4.19
C GLU A 455 4.33 17.31 5.50
N GLU A 456 3.65 17.06 6.62
CA GLU A 456 4.33 16.75 7.88
C GLU A 456 5.04 15.39 7.80
N SER A 457 6.35 15.41 8.04
CA SER A 457 7.18 14.20 8.10
C SER A 457 7.19 13.54 9.47
N MET A 458 6.66 14.20 10.52
CA MET A 458 6.60 13.66 11.87
C MET A 458 5.16 13.53 12.33
N ALA A 459 4.87 12.47 13.07
CA ALA A 459 3.65 12.31 13.85
C ALA A 459 4.02 11.85 15.26
N TYR A 460 3.14 12.05 16.23
CA TYR A 460 3.30 11.54 17.58
C TYR A 460 1.99 10.95 18.06
N ASP A 461 2.04 9.85 18.81
CA ASP A 461 0.89 9.29 19.52
C ASP A 461 0.81 9.95 20.90
N SER A 462 -0.31 10.61 21.17
CA SER A 462 -0.60 11.14 22.50
C SER A 462 -1.39 10.11 23.30
N ALA A 463 -0.67 9.27 24.07
CA ALA A 463 -1.12 8.16 24.92
C ALA A 463 -2.52 8.22 25.58
N ASN A 464 -3.12 9.40 25.79
CA ASN A 464 -4.41 9.57 26.47
C ASN A 464 -5.45 10.39 25.68
N HIS A 465 -5.11 10.90 24.50
CA HIS A 465 -6.00 11.74 23.69
C HIS A 465 -6.35 10.99 22.42
N GLY A 466 -7.63 11.07 22.02
CA GLY A 466 -8.00 10.49 20.75
C GLY A 466 -7.48 11.31 19.57
N GLU A 467 -7.24 10.58 18.50
CA GLU A 467 -6.50 11.04 17.34
C GLU A 467 -7.38 10.92 16.11
N ILE A 468 -7.28 11.90 15.22
CA ILE A 468 -8.04 11.91 13.97
C ILE A 468 -7.04 11.63 12.85
N TYR A 469 -7.42 10.73 11.96
CA TYR A 469 -6.64 10.34 10.80
C TYR A 469 -7.43 10.57 9.53
N LEU A 470 -6.73 10.97 8.48
CA LEU A 470 -7.25 11.19 7.13
C LEU A 470 -6.46 10.31 6.16
N TYR A 471 -7.14 9.54 5.31
CA TYR A 471 -6.52 8.81 4.22
C TYR A 471 -6.30 9.73 3.03
N ILE A 472 -5.04 9.86 2.59
CA ILE A 472 -4.66 10.54 1.36
C ILE A 472 -4.26 9.51 0.30
N LEU A 473 -4.34 9.90 -0.97
CA LEU A 473 -3.86 9.07 -2.07
C LEU A 473 -2.53 9.65 -2.59
N ARG A 474 -1.52 8.80 -2.76
CA ARG A 474 -0.28 9.16 -3.47
C ARG A 474 -0.19 8.35 -4.74
N ILE A 475 -0.09 9.05 -5.87
CA ILE A 475 -0.01 8.45 -7.20
C ILE A 475 1.37 8.73 -7.77
N TYR A 476 2.06 7.66 -8.15
CA TYR A 476 3.41 7.69 -8.68
C TYR A 476 3.37 7.57 -10.20
N LEU A 477 4.08 8.47 -10.88
CA LEU A 477 3.94 8.72 -12.29
C LEU A 477 5.26 8.49 -13.02
N ASP A 478 5.16 8.09 -14.29
CA ASP A 478 6.29 8.05 -15.23
C ASP A 478 6.24 9.31 -16.09
N GLY A 479 7.13 10.26 -15.81
CA GLY A 479 7.21 11.58 -16.45
C GLY A 479 7.02 12.73 -15.46
N MET A 480 7.29 13.93 -15.95
CA MET A 480 6.98 15.19 -15.26
C MET A 480 5.76 15.82 -15.90
N TYR A 481 4.79 16.22 -15.09
CA TYR A 481 3.50 16.73 -15.53
C TYR A 481 3.26 18.12 -14.94
N GLN A 482 2.68 19.01 -15.74
CA GLN A 482 2.25 20.32 -15.27
C GLN A 482 0.84 20.23 -14.70
N GLU A 483 0.52 21.13 -13.76
CA GLU A 483 -0.84 21.21 -13.22
C GLU A 483 -1.80 21.66 -14.32
N PRO A 484 -2.88 20.90 -14.61
CA PRO A 484 -3.88 21.33 -15.56
C PRO A 484 -4.56 22.64 -15.11
N PRO A 485 -5.00 23.49 -16.04
CA PRO A 485 -5.81 24.66 -15.71
C PRO A 485 -7.04 24.29 -14.86
N PRO A 486 -7.43 25.10 -13.85
CA PRO A 486 -8.55 24.78 -12.97
C PRO A 486 -9.88 24.54 -13.70
N GLN A 487 -10.07 25.13 -14.88
CA GLN A 487 -11.28 24.96 -15.70
C GLN A 487 -11.42 23.54 -16.29
N MET A 488 -10.32 22.77 -16.36
CA MET A 488 -10.32 21.38 -16.81
C MET A 488 -10.58 20.38 -15.68
N LEU A 489 -10.59 20.85 -14.44
CA LEU A 489 -10.71 20.02 -13.25
C LEU A 489 -12.09 20.21 -12.60
N PRO A 490 -12.61 19.19 -11.88
CA PRO A 490 -13.80 19.35 -11.07
C PRO A 490 -13.61 20.50 -10.07
N PRO A 491 -14.63 21.33 -9.83
CA PRO A 491 -14.52 22.39 -8.85
C PRO A 491 -14.28 21.80 -7.46
N MET A 492 -13.41 22.44 -6.67
CA MET A 492 -13.21 22.05 -5.28
C MET A 492 -14.51 22.25 -4.49
N PRO A 493 -14.89 21.29 -3.61
CA PRO A 493 -16.01 21.49 -2.71
C PRO A 493 -15.87 22.78 -1.90
N GLN A 494 -16.95 23.56 -1.84
CA GLN A 494 -17.01 24.72 -0.96
C GLN A 494 -17.22 24.23 0.46
N VAL A 495 -16.40 24.70 1.40
CA VAL A 495 -16.51 24.32 2.81
C VAL A 495 -17.79 24.93 3.36
N ALA A 496 -18.76 24.09 3.73
CA ALA A 496 -19.98 24.56 4.37
C ALA A 496 -19.65 25.16 5.75
N PRO A 497 -20.22 26.35 6.10
CA PRO A 497 -20.04 26.95 7.42
C PRO A 497 -20.58 26.03 8.51
N SER A 498 -20.03 26.14 9.72
CA SER A 498 -20.50 25.38 10.88
C SER A 498 -21.97 25.74 11.16
N LYS A 499 -22.85 24.74 11.21
CA LYS A 499 -24.22 24.93 11.68
C LYS A 499 -24.16 25.25 13.18
N GLY A 500 -24.21 26.53 13.55
CA GLY A 500 -24.25 26.97 14.96
C GLY A 500 -23.44 28.21 15.33
N ALA A 501 -22.79 28.91 14.38
CA ALA A 501 -22.06 30.15 14.70
C ALA A 501 -22.97 31.39 14.85
N ASP A 502 -24.25 31.31 14.45
CA ASP A 502 -25.21 32.41 14.61
C ASP A 502 -25.98 32.29 15.93
N CYS A 503 -25.28 32.44 17.04
CA CYS A 503 -25.91 32.88 18.28
C CYS A 503 -25.90 34.41 18.29
N THR A 504 -26.79 35.05 17.53
CA THR A 504 -27.19 36.43 17.85
C THR A 504 -27.93 36.38 19.18
N ILE A 505 -27.28 36.84 20.24
CA ILE A 505 -27.94 37.20 21.49
C ILE A 505 -28.84 38.39 21.16
N GLN A 506 -30.16 38.17 21.18
CA GLN A 506 -31.15 39.25 21.23
C GLN A 506 -31.35 39.70 22.68
#